data_AF-A0A7V0JJJ8-F1
#
_entry.id   AF-A0A7V0JJJ8-F1
#
_cell.length_a   1.000
_cell.length_b   1.000
_cell.length_c   1.000
_cell.angle_alpha   90.00
_cell.angle_beta   90.00
_cell.angle_gamma   90.00
#
_symmetry.space_group_name_H-M   'P 1'
#
loop_
_entity.id
_entity.type
_entity.pdbx_description
1 polymer ?
#
loop_
_entity_poly.entity_id
_entity_poly.type
_entity_poly.pdbx_seq_one_letter_code
_entity_poly.pdbx_strand_id
1 'polypeptide(L)' 'EILINVGKIGVENDTIKEIDINPVIISGSRPVAVDALVVLQSS' A
#
# COMPACT_ATOMS: atom_id res chain seq x y z
N GLU A 1 -9.28 -6.34 3.79
CA GLU A 1 -8.68 -5.32 4.67
C GLU A 1 -7.49 -4.62 4.04
N ILE A 2 -6.47 -5.35 3.54
CA ILE A 2 -5.24 -4.76 2.98
C ILE A 2 -5.50 -3.63 1.96
N LEU A 3 -6.35 -3.86 0.95
CA LEU A 3 -6.64 -2.86 -0.07
C LEU A 3 -7.31 -1.59 0.50
N ILE A 4 -8.26 -1.76 1.42
CA ILE A 4 -8.96 -0.64 2.05
C ILE A 4 -7.99 0.18 2.89
N ASN A 5 -7.13 -0.48 3.67
CA ASN A 5 -6.18 0.21 4.53
C ASN A 5 -5.09 0.92 3.72
N VAL A 6 -4.59 0.30 2.64
CA VAL A 6 -3.63 0.94 1.73
C VAL A 6 -4.26 2.14 1.02
N GLY A 7 -5.51 2.01 0.56
CA GLY A 7 -6.26 3.14 0.00
C GLY A 7 -6.44 4.29 0.99
N LYS A 8 -6.75 3.99 2.27
CA LYS A 8 -6.83 5.01 3.32
C LYS A 8 -5.51 5.72 3.55
N ILE A 9 -4.38 4.99 3.58
CA ILE A 9 -3.05 5.60 3.71
C ILE A 9 -2.80 6.62 2.60
N GLY A 10 -3.17 6.29 1.35
CA GLY A 10 -3.02 7.20 0.21
C GLY A 10 -3.94 8.43 0.25
N VAL A 11 -5.09 8.35 0.92
CA VAL A 11 -6.02 9.47 1.08
C VAL A 11 -5.70 10.33 2.30
N GLU A 12 -5.23 9.73 3.39
CA GLU A 12 -4.94 10.41 4.66
C GLU A 12 -3.57 11.10 4.66
N ASN A 13 -2.68 10.74 3.73
CA ASN A 13 -1.34 11.31 3.64
C ASN A 13 -1.11 11.93 2.25
N ASP A 14 -1.43 13.22 2.14
CA ASP A 14 -1.35 14.00 0.90
C ASP A 14 0.05 14.00 0.26
N THR A 15 1.11 13.70 1.02
CA THR A 15 2.49 13.63 0.49
C THR A 15 2.76 12.37 -0.33
N ILE A 16 1.90 11.35 -0.22
CA ILE A 16 2.06 10.09 -0.96
C ILE A 16 1.52 10.28 -2.37
N LYS A 17 2.39 10.04 -3.35
CA LYS A 17 2.02 10.03 -4.78
C LYS A 17 1.56 8.65 -5.22
N GLU A 18 2.22 7.60 -4.75
CA GLU A 18 1.97 6.22 -5.20
C GLU A 18 2.39 5.22 -4.12
N ILE A 19 1.61 4.15 -3.99
CA ILE A 19 1.97 2.94 -3.22
C ILE A 19 1.82 1.76 -4.15
N ASP A 20 2.92 1.10 -4.48
CA ASP A 20 2.95 -0.15 -5.23
C ASP A 20 3.29 -1.29 -4.29
N ILE A 21 2.52 -2.37 -4.33
CA ILE A 21 2.72 -3.55 -3.47
C ILE A 21 2.77 -4.78 -4.35
N ASN A 22 3.92 -5.45 -4.37
CA ASN A 22 4.11 -6.66 -5.15
C ASN A 22 5.27 -7.52 -4.59
N PRO A 23 5.07 -8.80 -4.24
CA PRO A 23 3.82 -9.57 -4.30
C PRO A 23 2.96 -9.40 -3.04
N VAL A 24 1.65 -9.55 -3.21
CA VAL A 24 0.72 -9.84 -2.12
C VAL A 24 0.43 -11.35 -2.11
N ILE A 25 0.93 -12.04 -1.10
CA ILE A 25 0.68 -13.46 -0.89
C ILE A 25 -0.59 -13.63 -0.07
N ILE A 26 -1.54 -14.41 -0.58
CA ILE A 26 -2.76 -14.76 0.14
C ILE A 26 -2.57 -16.12 0.81
N SER A 27 -2.33 -16.13 2.12
CA SER A 27 -2.20 -17.36 2.91
C SER A 27 -3.43 -17.54 3.80
N GLY A 28 -4.42 -18.26 3.29
CA GLY A 28 -5.73 -18.42 3.95
C GLY A 28 -6.42 -17.07 4.15
N SER A 29 -6.79 -16.76 5.39
CA SER A 29 -7.46 -15.50 5.74
C SER A 29 -6.52 -14.31 5.97
N ARG A 30 -5.19 -14.52 5.89
CA ARG A 30 -4.19 -13.47 6.14
C ARG A 30 -3.45 -13.08 4.86
N PRO A 31 -3.79 -11.94 4.24
CA PRO A 31 -2.96 -11.38 3.16
C PRO A 31 -1.65 -10.85 3.73
N VAL A 32 -0.54 -11.11 3.03
CA VAL A 32 0.82 -10.67 3.40
C VAL A 32 1.44 -9.94 2.21
N ALA A 33 1.77 -8.66 2.38
CA ALA A 33 2.64 -7.95 1.46
C ALA A 33 4.10 -8.30 1.77
N VAL A 34 4.83 -8.79 0.77
CA VAL A 34 6.25 -9.18 0.96
C VAL A 34 7.18 -8.01 0.65
N ASP A 35 6.79 -7.14 -0.26
CA ASP A 35 7.53 -5.96 -0.70
C ASP A 35 6.56 -4.82 -1.06
N ALA A 36 7.05 -3.58 -0.95
CA ALA A 36 6.31 -2.37 -1.30
C ALA A 36 7.23 -1.19 -1.65
N LEU A 37 6.82 -0.40 -2.65
CA LEU A 37 7.41 0.88 -3.01
C LEU A 37 6.44 2.02 -2.66
N VAL A 38 6.95 3.08 -2.02
CA VAL A 38 6.19 4.31 -1.77
C VAL A 38 6.90 5.47 -2.45
N VAL A 39 6.19 6.18 -3.32
CA VAL A 39 6.67 7.40 -3.98
C VAL A 39 6.01 8.60 -3.32
N LEU A 40 6.81 9.59 -2.95
CA LEU A 40 6.33 10.86 -2.40
C LEU A 40 6.20 11.91 -3.51
N GLN A 41 5.36 12.91 -3.27
CA GLN A 41 5.29 14.10 -4.11
C GLN A 41 6.63 14.84 -4.09
N SER A 42 7.05 15.34 -5.26
CA SER A 42 8.17 16.27 -5.35
C SER A 42 7.71 17.67 -4.93
N SER A 43 8.55 18.38 -4.17
CA SER A 43 8.34 19.80 -3.83
C SER A 43 8.36 20.71 -5.05
#